data_AF-A0AAX4JYP6-F1
#
_entry.id   AF-A0AAX4JYP6-F1
#
_cell.length_a   1.000
_cell.length_b   1.000
_cell.length_c   1.000
_cell.angle_alpha   90.00
_cell.angle_beta   90.00
_cell.angle_gamma   90.00
#
_symmetry.space_group_name_H-M   'P 1'
#
loop_
_entity.id
_entity.type
_entity.pdbx_description
1 polymer ?
#
loop_
_entity_poly.entity_id
_entity_poly.type
_entity_poly.pdbx_seq_one_letter_code
_entity_poly.pdbx_strand_id
1 'polypeptide(L)'
;MANHQAYLDWMYMWILACYAGHSRGIIILLKASLKNIPVVGWGMVSFRESSWAADRANLTLALTQLGHDAQSGQEDHSSESSSLLGAKKRSPLWLLIFPEGTITSDEERVKSVKYAEREGIPDFVTLLHPRSTGLLFCLRTLLPQVPDLQLLDVTIGYPGVPYGKYPQEWYGLFSVFLRSVPPPTVHIHLHLYSNLTSPASEVPSLTTKPLATGDDEPPSDTGLASPAEARAFELWLRGVWTAKERRMEHFYQYQKFESGEGGAREVVPIRQTKWYHWISAFGGGGMGTAAVAGIAVWQVISHLS
;
A
#
# COMPACT_ATOMS: atom_id res chain seq x y z
N MET A 1 -4.04 0.91 -3.89
CA MET A 1 -3.40 2.18 -3.50
C MET A 1 -4.01 2.71 -2.21
N ALA A 2 -3.25 3.40 -1.37
CA ALA A 2 -3.75 3.97 -0.11
C ALA A 2 -3.15 5.36 0.17
N ASN A 3 -3.82 6.19 0.98
CA ASN A 3 -3.17 7.36 1.60
C ASN A 3 -2.19 6.92 2.69
N HIS A 4 -1.25 7.78 3.08
CA HIS A 4 -0.25 7.46 4.10
C HIS A 4 -0.27 8.47 5.26
N GLN A 5 -0.72 8.03 6.42
CA GLN A 5 -0.93 8.83 7.63
C GLN A 5 -0.02 8.40 8.79
N ALA A 6 0.27 7.11 8.91
CA ALA A 6 1.10 6.57 9.99
C ALA A 6 2.02 5.44 9.50
N TYR A 7 3.14 5.23 10.19
CA TYR A 7 4.07 4.14 9.89
C TYR A 7 3.42 2.75 9.99
N LEU A 8 2.29 2.62 10.67
CA LEU A 8 1.57 1.35 10.84
C LEU A 8 0.51 1.10 9.75
N ASP A 9 0.31 2.02 8.79
CA ASP A 9 -0.69 1.86 7.73
C ASP A 9 -0.50 0.54 6.96
N TRP A 10 0.75 0.16 6.66
CA TRP A 10 1.05 -1.09 5.95
C TRP A 10 0.60 -2.33 6.75
N MET A 11 0.68 -2.28 8.07
CA MET A 11 0.25 -3.38 8.94
C MET A 11 -1.27 -3.51 8.92
N TYR A 12 -2.00 -2.39 8.95
CA TYR A 12 -3.47 -2.41 8.84
C TYR A 12 -3.94 -2.85 7.45
N MET A 13 -3.23 -2.45 6.40
CA MET A 13 -3.48 -2.95 5.04
C MET A 13 -3.23 -4.46 4.92
N TRP A 14 -2.20 -4.97 5.60
CA TRP A 14 -1.93 -6.40 5.64
C TRP A 14 -2.96 -7.18 6.46
N ILE A 15 -3.46 -6.63 7.58
CA ILE A 15 -4.61 -7.19 8.30
C ILE A 15 -5.82 -7.27 7.37
N LEU A 16 -6.14 -6.19 6.65
CA LEU A 16 -7.24 -6.19 5.68
C LEU A 16 -7.08 -7.30 4.61
N ALA A 17 -5.86 -7.47 4.08
CA ALA A 17 -5.56 -8.55 3.14
C ALA A 17 -5.74 -9.95 3.77
N CYS A 18 -5.44 -10.11 5.07
CA CYS A 18 -5.70 -11.36 5.79
C CYS A 18 -7.19 -11.68 5.88
N TYR A 19 -8.02 -10.68 6.21
CA TYR A 19 -9.47 -10.85 6.25
C TYR A 19 -10.07 -11.13 4.87
N ALA A 20 -9.49 -10.57 3.82
CA ALA A 20 -9.88 -10.87 2.45
C ALA A 20 -9.44 -12.27 1.98
N GLY A 21 -8.67 -13.03 2.77
CA GLY A 21 -8.15 -14.35 2.38
C GLY A 21 -6.90 -14.31 1.48
N HIS A 22 -6.27 -13.13 1.32
CA HIS A 22 -5.16 -12.90 0.40
C HIS A 22 -3.83 -12.57 1.10
N SER A 23 -3.67 -12.93 2.38
CA SER A 23 -2.51 -12.55 3.21
C SER A 23 -1.15 -12.99 2.67
N ARG A 24 -1.10 -14.08 1.90
CA ARG A 24 0.13 -14.65 1.32
C ARG A 24 0.62 -13.91 0.07
N GLY A 25 -0.20 -13.01 -0.47
CA GLY A 25 0.04 -12.32 -1.73
C GLY A 25 0.36 -10.83 -1.64
N ILE A 26 0.44 -10.26 -0.42
CA ILE A 26 0.69 -8.83 -0.28
C ILE A 26 2.16 -8.51 -0.58
N ILE A 27 2.36 -7.54 -1.46
CA ILE A 27 3.67 -7.01 -1.83
C ILE A 27 3.57 -5.51 -1.64
N ILE A 28 4.41 -4.97 -0.78
CA ILE A 28 4.38 -3.55 -0.40
C ILE A 28 5.55 -2.87 -1.09
N LEU A 29 5.27 -1.94 -1.99
CA LEU A 29 6.31 -1.11 -2.62
C LEU A 29 6.69 0.02 -1.66
N LEU A 30 7.94 0.02 -1.21
CA LEU A 30 8.48 0.96 -0.22
C LEU A 30 9.67 1.74 -0.79
N LYS A 31 9.87 2.97 -0.31
CA LYS A 31 11.05 3.78 -0.64
C LYS A 31 12.33 3.08 -0.15
N ALA A 32 13.38 3.11 -0.98
CA ALA A 32 14.72 2.54 -0.73
C ALA A 32 15.28 2.80 0.69
N SER A 33 15.00 3.97 1.25
CA SER A 33 15.50 4.44 2.55
C SER A 33 15.04 3.61 3.75
N LEU A 34 13.99 2.80 3.60
CA LEU A 34 13.49 1.93 4.68
C LEU A 34 14.23 0.58 4.76
N LYS A 35 15.16 0.30 3.84
CA LYS A 35 16.02 -0.90 3.83
C LYS A 35 16.85 -1.07 5.11
N ASN A 36 17.21 0.03 5.77
CA ASN A 36 18.12 0.03 6.90
C ASN A 36 17.43 -0.14 8.25
N ILE A 37 16.11 -0.36 8.28
CA ILE A 37 15.40 -0.72 9.51
C ILE A 37 15.55 -2.23 9.69
N PRO A 38 16.29 -2.71 10.71
CA PRO A 38 16.42 -4.14 10.95
C PRO A 38 15.02 -4.75 11.12
N VAL A 39 14.83 -5.96 10.58
CA VAL A 39 13.65 -6.82 10.76
C VAL A 39 12.52 -6.62 9.73
N VAL A 40 12.24 -5.40 9.25
CA VAL A 40 11.14 -5.13 8.29
C VAL A 40 11.47 -5.60 6.85
N GLY A 41 12.76 -5.69 6.50
CA GLY A 41 13.22 -5.86 5.11
C GLY A 41 12.97 -7.19 4.39
N TRP A 42 12.53 -8.26 5.08
CA TRP A 42 12.54 -9.62 4.50
C TRP A 42 11.29 -9.96 3.66
N GLY A 43 10.24 -9.15 3.70
CA GLY A 43 9.05 -9.25 2.83
C GLY A 43 8.93 -8.11 1.80
N MET A 44 10.02 -7.38 1.55
CA MET A 44 10.00 -6.09 0.84
C MET A 44 10.77 -6.15 -0.48
N VAL A 45 10.12 -5.79 -1.59
CA VAL A 45 10.82 -5.50 -2.85
C VAL A 45 11.44 -4.10 -2.72
N SER A 46 12.78 -4.03 -2.79
CA SER A 46 13.56 -2.82 -2.50
C SER A 46 13.92 -2.03 -3.76
N PHE A 47 13.87 -0.70 -3.68
CA PHE A 47 14.46 0.22 -4.66
C PHE A 47 15.89 0.61 -4.23
N ARG A 48 16.77 0.98 -5.16
CA ARG A 48 18.12 1.52 -4.86
C ARG A 48 18.16 2.95 -5.38
N GLU A 49 18.66 3.91 -4.59
CA GLU A 49 18.70 5.35 -4.91
C GLU A 49 19.56 5.71 -6.14
N SER A 50 19.21 5.26 -7.35
CA SER A 50 20.02 5.50 -8.54
C SER A 50 19.14 5.67 -9.76
N SER A 51 18.49 6.84 -9.86
CA SER A 51 17.63 7.24 -10.98
C SER A 51 16.42 6.33 -11.24
N TRP A 52 15.27 6.93 -11.52
CA TRP A 52 14.06 6.22 -11.95
C TRP A 52 14.33 5.18 -13.07
N ALA A 53 15.32 5.43 -13.93
CA ALA A 53 15.71 4.53 -15.01
C ALA A 53 16.28 3.18 -14.54
N ALA A 54 17.14 3.13 -13.52
CA ALA A 54 17.71 1.88 -13.03
C ALA A 54 16.72 1.12 -12.12
N ASP A 55 15.94 1.86 -11.33
CA ASP A 55 14.84 1.30 -10.53
C ASP A 55 13.75 0.68 -11.42
N ARG A 56 13.50 1.27 -12.59
CA ARG A 56 12.52 0.77 -13.55
C ARG A 56 12.85 -0.62 -14.06
N ALA A 57 14.09 -0.91 -14.45
CA ALA A 57 14.45 -2.23 -14.97
C ALA A 57 14.20 -3.35 -13.93
N ASN A 58 14.62 -3.12 -12.68
CA ASN A 58 14.38 -4.05 -11.58
C ASN A 58 12.89 -4.20 -11.27
N LEU A 59 12.14 -3.09 -11.33
CA LEU A 59 10.69 -3.10 -11.11
C LEU A 59 9.96 -3.82 -12.25
N THR A 60 10.36 -3.64 -13.51
CA THR A 60 9.78 -4.39 -14.64
C THR A 60 10.01 -5.88 -14.43
N LEU A 61 11.23 -6.30 -14.11
CA LEU A 61 11.54 -7.71 -13.86
C LEU A 61 10.74 -8.28 -12.70
N ALA A 62 10.69 -7.57 -11.56
CA ALA A 62 9.93 -8.01 -10.40
C ALA A 62 8.42 -8.09 -10.70
N LEU A 63 7.84 -7.08 -11.35
CA LEU A 63 6.42 -7.09 -11.71
C LEU A 63 6.08 -8.14 -12.77
N THR A 64 7.00 -8.40 -13.71
CA THR A 64 6.82 -9.45 -14.72
C THR A 64 6.95 -10.84 -14.12
N GLN A 65 7.88 -11.06 -13.22
CA GLN A 65 7.94 -12.30 -12.42
C GLN A 65 6.66 -12.50 -11.62
N LEU A 66 6.18 -11.45 -10.94
CA LEU A 66 4.94 -11.52 -10.17
C LEU A 66 3.71 -11.77 -11.05
N GLY A 67 3.67 -11.20 -12.25
CA GLY A 67 2.61 -11.48 -13.23
C GLY A 67 2.67 -12.93 -13.71
N HIS A 68 3.86 -13.45 -14.01
CA HIS A 68 4.05 -14.86 -14.35
C HIS A 68 3.70 -15.81 -13.19
N ASP A 69 4.09 -15.50 -11.95
CA ASP A 69 3.78 -16.30 -10.76
C ASP A 69 2.28 -16.31 -10.46
N ALA A 70 1.61 -15.17 -10.66
CA ALA A 70 0.16 -15.08 -10.57
C ALA A 70 -0.54 -15.93 -11.66
N GLN A 71 0.06 -16.07 -12.85
CA GLN A 71 -0.45 -16.91 -13.93
C GLN A 71 -0.14 -18.40 -13.76
N SER A 72 1.03 -18.75 -13.21
CA SER A 72 1.58 -20.11 -13.22
C SER A 72 0.94 -21.05 -12.21
N GLY A 73 0.24 -20.52 -11.19
CA GLY A 73 -0.55 -21.32 -10.25
C GLY A 73 0.26 -22.38 -9.49
N GLN A 74 1.57 -22.16 -9.31
CA GLN A 74 2.45 -23.13 -8.66
C GLN A 74 2.08 -23.23 -7.17
N GLU A 75 1.52 -24.39 -6.80
CA GLU A 75 1.15 -24.74 -5.44
C GLU A 75 2.41 -24.99 -4.61
N ASP A 76 2.64 -24.17 -3.57
CA ASP A 76 3.36 -24.66 -2.40
C ASP A 76 2.39 -25.57 -1.62
N HIS A 77 2.69 -26.86 -1.58
CA HIS A 77 1.94 -27.88 -0.87
C HIS A 77 1.87 -27.59 0.66
N SER A 78 0.93 -26.76 1.08
CA SER A 78 0.38 -26.80 2.44
C SER A 78 -1.10 -26.45 2.41
N SER A 79 -1.91 -27.46 2.71
CA SER A 79 -3.37 -27.45 2.71
C SER A 79 -3.99 -26.20 3.37
N GLU A 80 -4.91 -25.53 2.66
CA GLU A 80 -6.25 -25.27 3.20
C GLU A 80 -7.19 -24.73 2.10
N SER A 81 -8.13 -25.60 1.71
CA SER A 81 -9.29 -25.27 0.88
C SER A 81 -10.33 -24.58 1.74
N SER A 82 -10.53 -23.29 1.55
CA SER A 82 -11.69 -22.56 2.07
C SER A 82 -12.06 -21.45 1.10
N SER A 83 -12.62 -21.81 -0.04
CA SER A 83 -13.31 -20.85 -0.93
C SER A 83 -14.55 -21.52 -1.48
N LEU A 84 -15.71 -21.05 -1.02
CA LEU A 84 -17.05 -21.43 -1.51
C LEU A 84 -17.38 -20.86 -2.90
N LEU A 85 -16.38 -20.35 -3.61
CA LEU A 85 -16.48 -19.85 -4.98
C LEU A 85 -15.43 -20.57 -5.81
N GLY A 86 -15.89 -21.45 -6.71
CA GLY A 86 -15.03 -22.08 -7.69
C GLY A 86 -14.55 -21.05 -8.72
N ALA A 87 -13.32 -20.59 -8.60
CA ALA A 87 -12.65 -19.81 -9.63
C ALA A 87 -11.14 -20.14 -9.63
N LYS A 88 -10.55 -20.12 -10.84
CA LYS A 88 -9.21 -20.60 -11.20
C LYS A 88 -8.13 -20.27 -10.14
N LYS A 89 -7.43 -21.31 -9.66
CA LYS A 89 -6.29 -21.27 -8.72
C LYS A 89 -5.13 -20.46 -9.30
N ARG A 90 -5.13 -19.15 -9.05
CA ARG A 90 -3.98 -18.26 -9.23
C ARG A 90 -3.40 -17.91 -7.87
N SER A 91 -2.11 -17.65 -7.81
CA SER A 91 -1.49 -17.07 -6.61
C SER A 91 -2.08 -15.67 -6.37
N PRO A 92 -2.54 -15.35 -5.15
CA PRO A 92 -3.09 -14.03 -4.86
C PRO A 92 -1.99 -12.96 -5.06
N LEU A 93 -2.27 -11.90 -5.83
CA LEU A 93 -1.37 -10.76 -6.03
C LEU A 93 -2.00 -9.50 -5.45
N TRP A 94 -1.40 -8.93 -4.41
CA TRP A 94 -1.86 -7.70 -3.75
C TRP A 94 -0.73 -6.67 -3.70
N LEU A 95 -0.67 -5.76 -4.68
CA LEU A 95 0.34 -4.72 -4.73
C LEU A 95 -0.11 -3.45 -3.97
N LEU A 96 0.51 -3.18 -2.82
CA LEU A 96 0.26 -1.97 -2.03
C LEU A 96 1.23 -0.86 -2.45
N ILE A 97 0.65 0.28 -2.84
CA ILE A 97 1.37 1.51 -3.19
C ILE A 97 0.76 2.67 -2.41
N PHE A 98 1.63 3.49 -1.81
CA PHE A 98 1.29 4.79 -1.22
C PHE A 98 1.80 5.90 -2.15
N PRO A 99 0.93 6.50 -3.00
CA PRO A 99 1.37 7.51 -3.96
C PRO A 99 2.00 8.76 -3.33
N GLU A 100 1.71 9.06 -2.06
CA GLU A 100 2.37 10.14 -1.30
C GLU A 100 3.88 9.88 -1.13
N GLY A 101 4.28 8.61 -1.09
CA GLY A 101 5.68 8.16 -1.00
C GLY A 101 6.35 8.35 0.37
N THR A 102 5.68 9.02 1.30
CA THR A 102 6.11 9.26 2.69
C THR A 102 4.89 9.61 3.55
N ILE A 103 5.04 9.55 4.87
CA ILE A 103 4.04 10.08 5.81
C ILE A 103 4.08 11.60 5.87
N THR A 104 2.98 12.20 6.29
CA THR A 104 2.88 13.63 6.60
C THR A 104 3.75 13.99 7.82
N SER A 105 4.57 15.02 7.67
CA SER A 105 5.35 15.68 8.73
C SER A 105 5.51 17.17 8.37
N ASP A 106 5.91 18.01 9.32
CA ASP A 106 6.09 19.45 9.06
C ASP A 106 7.04 19.71 7.87
N GLU A 107 8.13 18.94 7.77
CA GLU A 107 9.09 19.06 6.67
C GLU A 107 8.49 18.69 5.30
N GLU A 108 7.73 17.59 5.23
CA GLU A 108 7.11 17.12 3.99
C GLU A 108 5.92 18.01 3.60
N ARG A 109 5.22 18.59 4.59
CA ARG A 109 4.16 19.58 4.35
C ARG A 109 4.72 20.85 3.71
N VAL A 110 5.85 21.38 4.17
CA VAL A 110 6.52 22.51 3.52
C VAL A 110 6.87 22.20 2.05
N LYS A 111 7.31 20.98 1.74
CA LYS A 111 7.59 20.55 0.36
C LYS A 111 6.31 20.44 -0.47
N SER A 112 5.24 19.91 0.12
CA SER A 112 3.93 19.78 -0.53
C SER A 112 3.33 21.15 -0.85
N VAL A 113 3.41 22.12 0.06
CA VAL A 113 2.96 23.51 -0.17
C VAL A 113 3.70 24.15 -1.33
N LYS A 114 5.04 24.07 -1.34
CA LYS A 114 5.85 24.61 -2.45
C LYS A 114 5.52 23.96 -3.78
N TYR A 115 5.23 22.65 -3.77
CA TYR A 115 4.76 21.95 -4.96
C TYR A 115 3.39 22.48 -5.41
N ALA A 116 2.44 22.63 -4.49
CA ALA A 116 1.11 23.15 -4.77
C ALA A 116 1.15 24.56 -5.39
N GLU A 117 1.95 25.46 -4.81
CA GLU A 117 2.17 26.82 -5.31
C GLU A 117 2.77 26.82 -6.72
N ARG A 118 3.80 26.00 -6.96
CA ARG A 118 4.46 25.91 -8.26
C ARG A 118 3.53 25.39 -9.35
N GLU A 119 2.69 24.41 -9.03
CA GLU A 119 1.74 23.83 -9.98
C GLU A 119 0.41 24.62 -10.07
N GLY A 120 0.22 25.63 -9.22
CA GLY A 120 -1.01 26.43 -9.15
C GLY A 120 -2.23 25.63 -8.70
N ILE A 121 -2.06 24.68 -7.78
CA ILE A 121 -3.13 23.82 -7.25
C ILE A 121 -3.42 24.11 -5.77
N PRO A 122 -4.62 23.80 -5.27
CA PRO A 122 -4.92 23.91 -3.84
C PRO A 122 -4.03 22.97 -3.02
N ASP A 123 -3.49 23.47 -1.91
CA ASP A 123 -2.80 22.65 -0.92
C ASP A 123 -3.79 21.77 -0.13
N PHE A 124 -3.32 20.61 0.29
CA PHE A 124 -4.07 19.68 1.14
C PHE A 124 -3.61 19.84 2.58
N VAL A 125 -4.51 19.81 3.55
CA VAL A 125 -4.16 19.98 4.97
C VAL A 125 -3.81 18.63 5.60
N THR A 126 -4.56 17.58 5.26
CA THR A 126 -4.44 16.26 5.90
C THR A 126 -3.57 15.26 5.14
N LEU A 127 -3.40 15.47 3.83
CA LEU A 127 -2.66 14.59 2.93
C LEU A 127 -1.48 15.30 2.25
N LEU A 128 -0.56 14.53 1.68
CA LEU A 128 0.41 15.03 0.69
C LEU A 128 -0.12 14.84 -0.74
N HIS A 129 0.38 15.64 -1.68
CA HIS A 129 0.06 15.43 -3.09
C HIS A 129 0.64 14.09 -3.62
N PRO A 130 -0.14 13.34 -4.43
CA PRO A 130 0.28 12.03 -4.90
C PRO A 130 1.29 12.12 -6.04
N ARG A 131 2.17 11.12 -6.12
CA ARG A 131 3.05 10.88 -7.26
C ARG A 131 2.44 9.81 -8.17
N SER A 132 2.19 10.16 -9.41
CA SER A 132 1.48 9.30 -10.38
C SER A 132 2.36 8.25 -11.06
N THR A 133 3.63 8.56 -11.30
CA THR A 133 4.53 7.76 -12.16
C THR A 133 4.64 6.30 -11.73
N GLY A 134 4.88 6.04 -10.44
CA GLY A 134 5.06 4.68 -9.93
C GLY A 134 3.80 3.84 -10.04
N LEU A 135 2.64 4.42 -9.71
CA LEU A 135 1.35 3.73 -9.80
C LEU A 135 0.97 3.42 -11.26
N LEU A 136 1.10 4.41 -12.15
CA LEU A 136 0.81 4.25 -13.58
C LEU A 136 1.69 3.15 -14.20
N PHE A 137 2.99 3.19 -13.89
CA PHE A 137 3.94 2.20 -14.35
C PHE A 137 3.57 0.78 -13.90
N CYS A 138 3.24 0.62 -12.62
CA CYS A 138 2.84 -0.70 -12.08
C CYS A 138 1.58 -1.23 -12.76
N LEU A 139 0.56 -0.40 -12.93
CA LEU A 139 -0.69 -0.81 -13.59
C LEU A 139 -0.45 -1.19 -15.06
N ARG A 140 0.30 -0.38 -15.81
CA ARG A 140 0.59 -0.64 -17.23
C ARG A 140 1.43 -1.91 -17.44
N THR A 141 2.31 -2.24 -16.48
CA THR A 141 3.14 -3.46 -16.54
C THR A 141 2.37 -4.71 -16.13
N LEU A 142 1.49 -4.62 -15.13
CA LEU A 142 0.74 -5.77 -14.60
C LEU A 142 -0.51 -6.10 -15.41
N LEU A 143 -1.23 -5.12 -15.96
CA LEU A 143 -2.50 -5.35 -16.66
C LEU A 143 -2.43 -6.34 -17.83
N PRO A 144 -1.40 -6.32 -18.70
CA PRO A 144 -1.25 -7.32 -19.75
C PRO A 144 -1.11 -8.76 -19.21
N GLN A 145 -0.54 -8.89 -18.01
CA GLN A 145 -0.25 -10.17 -17.38
C GLN A 145 -1.40 -10.65 -16.49
N VAL A 146 -2.15 -9.72 -15.90
CA VAL A 146 -3.29 -10.00 -15.03
C VAL A 146 -4.49 -9.19 -15.55
N PRO A 147 -5.22 -9.70 -16.57
CA PRO A 147 -6.32 -8.96 -17.19
C PRO A 147 -7.50 -8.66 -16.25
N ASP A 148 -7.63 -9.45 -15.18
CA ASP A 148 -8.59 -9.31 -14.09
C ASP A 148 -8.07 -8.45 -12.91
N LEU A 149 -6.95 -7.75 -13.09
CA LEU A 149 -6.41 -6.84 -12.08
C LEU A 149 -7.44 -5.75 -11.74
N GLN A 150 -7.67 -5.56 -10.45
CA GLN A 150 -8.53 -4.50 -9.91
C GLN A 150 -7.68 -3.51 -9.14
N LEU A 151 -8.11 -2.24 -9.12
CA LEU A 151 -7.46 -1.20 -8.31
C LEU A 151 -8.34 -0.88 -7.11
N LEU A 152 -7.92 -1.33 -5.93
CA LEU A 152 -8.54 -0.95 -4.67
C LEU A 152 -7.94 0.39 -4.19
N ASP A 153 -8.78 1.41 -4.09
CA ASP A 153 -8.47 2.68 -3.48
C ASP A 153 -8.91 2.70 -2.02
N VAL A 154 -7.97 2.99 -1.13
CA VAL A 154 -8.18 2.96 0.32
C VAL A 154 -7.91 4.33 0.93
N THR A 155 -8.82 4.77 1.79
CA THR A 155 -8.60 5.91 2.70
C THR A 155 -8.64 5.42 4.14
N ILE A 156 -7.55 5.64 4.87
CA ILE A 156 -7.38 5.29 6.28
C ILE A 156 -7.47 6.57 7.10
N GLY A 157 -8.27 6.52 8.17
CA GLY A 157 -8.45 7.60 9.14
C GLY A 157 -8.32 7.10 10.58
N TYR A 158 -7.67 7.92 11.42
CA TYR A 158 -7.42 7.63 12.82
C TYR A 158 -8.21 8.59 13.71
N PRO A 159 -9.14 8.09 14.56
CA PRO A 159 -9.93 8.95 15.41
C PRO A 159 -9.08 9.51 16.56
N GLY A 160 -9.50 10.63 17.14
CA GLY A 160 -8.83 11.25 18.30
C GLY A 160 -7.60 12.11 17.96
N VAL A 161 -7.25 12.24 16.68
CA VAL A 161 -6.18 13.14 16.21
C VAL A 161 -6.80 14.48 15.80
N PRO A 162 -6.28 15.63 16.26
CA PRO A 162 -6.77 16.93 15.83
C PRO A 162 -6.58 17.18 14.33
N TYR A 163 -7.48 17.95 13.73
CA TYR A 163 -7.38 18.34 12.31
C TYR A 163 -6.05 19.06 12.01
N GLY A 164 -5.38 18.66 10.93
CA GLY A 164 -4.06 19.18 10.53
C GLY A 164 -2.89 18.66 11.37
N LYS A 165 -3.12 17.70 12.27
CA LYS A 165 -2.05 16.98 12.99
C LYS A 165 -1.83 15.58 12.43
N TYR A 166 -0.66 15.01 12.71
CA TYR A 166 -0.21 13.78 12.08
C TYR A 166 -0.53 12.57 12.98
N PRO A 167 -1.30 11.58 12.50
CA PRO A 167 -1.63 10.39 13.28
C PRO A 167 -0.42 9.63 13.84
N GLN A 168 0.73 9.73 13.16
CA GLN A 168 2.00 9.18 13.61
C GLN A 168 2.47 9.67 15.00
N GLU A 169 2.10 10.89 15.42
CA GLU A 169 2.48 11.44 16.73
C GLU A 169 1.69 10.80 17.89
N TRP A 170 0.45 10.36 17.64
CA TRP A 170 -0.41 9.69 18.63
C TRP A 170 -0.22 8.17 18.60
N TYR A 171 -0.20 7.61 17.40
CA TYR A 171 -0.25 6.16 17.15
C TYR A 171 1.03 5.65 16.48
N GLY A 172 2.17 6.18 16.91
CA GLY A 172 3.48 5.76 16.41
C GLY A 172 3.94 4.41 16.94
N LEU A 173 5.03 3.88 16.35
CA LEU A 173 5.62 2.58 16.70
C LEU A 173 5.88 2.43 18.21
N PHE A 174 6.44 3.46 18.85
CA PHE A 174 6.71 3.44 20.29
C PHE A 174 5.42 3.40 21.13
N SER A 175 4.40 4.14 20.70
CA SER A 175 3.09 4.17 21.37
C SER A 175 2.45 2.78 21.34
N VAL A 176 2.43 2.16 20.15
CA VAL A 176 1.78 0.86 19.95
C VAL A 176 2.57 -0.31 20.53
N PHE A 177 3.88 -0.40 20.27
CA PHE A 177 4.68 -1.58 20.64
C PHE A 177 5.33 -1.51 22.03
N LEU A 178 5.64 -0.30 22.54
CA LEU A 178 6.33 -0.15 23.84
C LEU A 178 5.42 0.35 24.95
N ARG A 179 4.42 1.19 24.63
CA ARG A 179 3.44 1.68 25.60
C ARG A 179 2.08 0.96 25.54
N SER A 180 1.90 0.07 24.56
CA SER A 180 0.63 -0.64 24.34
C SER A 180 -0.58 0.28 24.20
N VAL A 181 -0.40 1.43 23.54
CA VAL A 181 -1.47 2.40 23.20
C VAL A 181 -1.71 2.38 21.69
N PRO A 182 -2.50 1.41 21.18
CA PRO A 182 -2.92 1.39 19.77
C PRO A 182 -4.03 2.42 19.51
N PRO A 183 -4.29 2.76 18.24
CA PRO A 183 -5.52 3.46 17.89
C PRO A 183 -6.73 2.63 18.30
N PRO A 184 -7.76 3.23 18.93
CA PRO A 184 -8.91 2.49 19.43
C PRO A 184 -9.74 1.88 18.30
N THR A 185 -9.75 2.52 17.13
CA THR A 185 -10.40 2.03 15.91
C THR A 185 -9.64 2.59 14.71
N VAL A 186 -9.49 1.78 13.67
CA VAL A 186 -8.95 2.21 12.38
C VAL A 186 -10.11 2.27 11.41
N HIS A 187 -10.41 3.46 10.90
CA HIS A 187 -11.47 3.63 9.91
C HIS A 187 -10.87 3.44 8.53
N ILE A 188 -11.50 2.60 7.71
CA ILE A 188 -11.06 2.30 6.36
C ILE A 188 -12.24 2.51 5.42
N HIS A 189 -12.08 3.42 4.47
CA HIS A 189 -13.00 3.59 3.35
C HIS A 189 -12.40 2.92 2.11
N LEU A 190 -13.18 2.08 1.45
CA LEU A 190 -12.77 1.28 0.30
C LEU A 190 -13.55 1.71 -0.95
N HIS A 191 -12.84 1.91 -2.06
CA HIS A 191 -13.43 2.12 -3.38
C HIS A 191 -12.73 1.22 -4.39
N LEU A 192 -13.48 0.43 -5.17
CA LEU A 192 -12.92 -0.57 -6.07
C LEU A 192 -13.14 -0.16 -7.52
N TYR A 193 -12.04 0.09 -8.24
CA TYR A 193 -12.06 0.24 -9.69
C TYR A 193 -11.91 -1.14 -10.34
N SER A 194 -12.96 -1.56 -11.05
CA SER A 194 -13.01 -2.81 -11.81
C SER A 194 -12.92 -2.55 -13.31
N ASN A 195 -12.72 -3.60 -14.11
CA ASN A 195 -12.70 -3.52 -15.58
C ASN A 195 -11.65 -2.52 -16.12
N LEU A 196 -10.46 -2.51 -15.53
CA LEU A 196 -9.37 -1.58 -15.88
C LEU A 196 -8.90 -1.67 -17.34
N THR A 197 -9.13 -2.82 -17.98
CA THR A 197 -8.82 -3.07 -19.39
C THR A 197 -9.91 -2.58 -20.35
N SER A 198 -11.09 -2.23 -19.84
CA SER A 198 -12.21 -1.75 -20.66
C SER A 198 -11.98 -0.33 -21.15
N PRO A 199 -12.39 0.03 -22.38
CA PRO A 199 -12.41 1.42 -22.85
C PRO A 199 -13.27 2.35 -21.98
N ALA A 200 -14.21 1.79 -21.21
CA ALA A 200 -15.06 2.52 -20.26
C ALA A 200 -14.48 2.59 -18.83
N SER A 201 -13.21 2.18 -18.63
CA SER A 201 -12.54 2.28 -17.34
C SER A 201 -12.50 3.73 -16.86
N GLU A 202 -12.85 3.94 -15.58
CA GLU A 202 -12.72 5.24 -14.92
C GLU A 202 -11.25 5.68 -14.78
N VAL A 203 -10.32 4.73 -14.84
CA VAL A 203 -8.89 4.98 -14.74
C VAL A 203 -8.31 5.16 -16.15
N PRO A 204 -7.80 6.36 -16.50
CA PRO A 204 -7.32 6.63 -17.85
C PRO A 204 -5.93 6.04 -18.10
N SER A 205 -5.51 5.99 -19.36
CA SER A 205 -4.12 5.72 -19.76
C SER A 205 -3.57 4.35 -19.34
N LEU A 206 -4.44 3.37 -19.15
CA LEU A 206 -4.07 2.00 -18.80
C LEU A 206 -3.86 1.08 -20.01
N THR A 207 -4.28 1.51 -21.20
CA THR A 207 -4.16 0.71 -22.42
C THR A 207 -2.69 0.58 -22.82
N THR A 208 -2.21 -0.66 -22.88
CA THR A 208 -0.86 -1.02 -23.35
C THR A 208 -0.96 -1.97 -24.53
N LYS A 209 0.06 -1.94 -25.40
CA LYS A 209 0.24 -2.99 -26.41
C LYS A 209 0.55 -4.32 -25.69
N PRO A 210 -0.01 -5.46 -26.14
CA PRO A 210 0.33 -6.75 -25.56
C PRO A 210 1.85 -7.00 -25.60
N LEU A 211 2.39 -7.60 -24.54
CA LEU A 211 3.76 -8.13 -24.55
C LEU A 211 3.82 -9.24 -25.61
N ALA A 212 4.80 -9.22 -26.51
CA ALA A 212 5.00 -10.31 -27.46
C ALA A 212 5.30 -11.59 -26.66
N THR A 213 4.54 -12.66 -26.93
CA THR A 213 4.74 -13.96 -26.27
C THR A 213 6.06 -14.57 -26.73
N GLY A 214 7.03 -14.75 -25.82
CA GLY A 214 8.21 -15.58 -26.07
C GLY A 214 9.57 -14.96 -25.75
N ASP A 215 9.65 -13.67 -25.39
CA ASP A 215 10.92 -13.05 -24.98
C ASP A 215 11.05 -13.07 -23.45
N ASP A 216 12.13 -13.68 -22.93
CA ASP A 216 12.45 -13.71 -21.49
C ASP A 216 12.76 -12.31 -20.91
N GLU A 217 12.89 -11.29 -21.78
CA GLU A 217 13.16 -9.91 -21.40
C GLU A 217 12.04 -8.98 -21.92
N PRO A 218 11.27 -8.32 -21.03
CA PRO A 218 10.22 -7.39 -21.44
C PRO A 218 10.85 -6.20 -22.21
N PRO A 219 10.22 -5.70 -23.29
CA PRO A 219 10.71 -4.55 -24.04
C PRO A 219 11.07 -3.38 -23.14
N SER A 220 12.11 -2.63 -23.51
CA SER A 220 12.63 -1.49 -22.73
C SER A 220 11.63 -0.33 -22.60
N ASP A 221 10.48 -0.37 -23.27
CA ASP A 221 9.37 0.57 -23.18
C ASP A 221 8.15 0.05 -22.39
N THR A 222 8.20 -1.19 -21.89
CA THR A 222 7.12 -1.81 -21.08
C THR A 222 6.75 -0.88 -19.92
N GLY A 223 5.45 -0.64 -19.75
CA GLY A 223 4.92 0.22 -18.68
C GLY A 223 5.09 1.73 -18.91
N LEU A 224 5.78 2.19 -19.97
CA LEU A 224 5.89 3.62 -20.25
C LEU A 224 4.59 4.18 -20.81
N ALA A 225 4.29 5.41 -20.40
CA ALA A 225 3.23 6.23 -20.93
C ALA A 225 3.84 7.39 -21.72
N SER A 226 3.17 7.80 -22.80
CA SER A 226 3.48 9.08 -23.44
C SER A 226 3.27 10.25 -22.46
N PRO A 227 3.89 11.41 -22.69
CA PRO A 227 3.70 12.57 -21.80
C PRO A 227 2.22 12.98 -21.62
N ALA A 228 1.41 12.83 -22.67
CA ALA A 228 -0.03 13.12 -22.62
C ALA A 228 -0.79 12.12 -21.73
N GLU A 229 -0.49 10.82 -21.87
CA GLU A 229 -1.07 9.77 -21.02
C GLU A 229 -0.65 9.91 -19.56
N ALA A 230 0.63 10.18 -19.32
CA ALA A 230 1.16 10.42 -17.98
C ALA A 230 0.45 11.60 -17.30
N ARG A 231 0.22 12.70 -18.04
CA ARG A 231 -0.52 13.86 -17.56
C ARG A 231 -1.99 13.55 -17.30
N ALA A 232 -2.66 12.82 -18.19
CA ALA A 232 -4.07 12.44 -18.00
C ALA A 232 -4.26 11.61 -16.72
N PHE A 233 -3.38 10.63 -16.50
CA PHE A 233 -3.41 9.82 -15.28
C PHE A 233 -3.06 10.63 -14.02
N GLU A 234 -2.10 11.54 -14.10
CA GLU A 234 -1.76 12.46 -13.00
C GLU A 234 -2.97 13.30 -12.59
N LEU A 235 -3.69 13.88 -13.55
CA LEU A 235 -4.88 14.71 -13.30
C LEU A 235 -6.01 13.88 -12.67
N TRP A 236 -6.23 12.65 -13.16
CA TRP A 236 -7.18 11.72 -12.56
C TRP A 236 -6.81 11.39 -11.10
N LEU A 237 -5.54 11.01 -10.86
CA LEU A 237 -5.07 10.65 -9.52
C LEU A 237 -5.16 11.84 -8.56
N ARG A 238 -4.88 13.05 -9.04
CA ARG A 238 -5.06 14.28 -8.27
C ARG A 238 -6.53 14.50 -7.90
N GLY A 239 -7.46 14.24 -8.82
CA GLY A 239 -8.90 14.29 -8.54
C GLY A 239 -9.31 13.29 -7.45
N VAL A 240 -8.78 12.06 -7.51
CA VAL A 240 -8.97 11.05 -6.44
C VAL A 240 -8.45 11.58 -5.10
N TRP A 241 -7.25 12.18 -5.08
CA TRP A 241 -6.69 12.76 -3.85
C TRP A 241 -7.47 13.96 -3.33
N THR A 242 -8.01 14.81 -4.21
CA THR A 242 -8.90 15.91 -3.79
C THR A 242 -10.17 15.35 -3.14
N ALA A 243 -10.74 14.26 -3.66
CA ALA A 243 -11.87 13.59 -3.01
C ALA A 243 -11.49 12.96 -1.67
N LYS A 244 -10.27 12.40 -1.56
CA LYS A 244 -9.74 11.90 -0.28
C LYS A 244 -9.55 13.00 0.74
N GLU A 245 -9.01 14.15 0.35
CA GLU A 245 -8.82 15.29 1.25
C GLU A 245 -10.16 15.74 1.84
N ARG A 246 -11.19 15.94 1.01
CA ARG A 246 -12.55 16.26 1.49
C ARG A 246 -13.11 15.19 2.42
N ARG A 247 -12.86 13.91 2.12
CA ARG A 247 -13.26 12.79 2.98
C ARG A 247 -12.54 12.83 4.33
N MET A 248 -11.27 13.20 4.35
CA MET A 248 -10.48 13.33 5.57
C MET A 248 -10.87 14.56 6.38
N GLU A 249 -11.15 15.70 5.73
CA GLU A 249 -11.73 16.89 6.38
C GLU A 249 -13.02 16.54 7.12
N HIS A 250 -13.93 15.86 6.44
CA HIS A 250 -15.17 15.36 7.05
C HIS A 250 -14.87 14.35 8.17
N PHE A 251 -13.95 13.42 7.95
CA PHE A 251 -13.57 12.43 8.96
C PHE A 251 -13.07 13.08 10.25
N TYR A 252 -12.23 14.12 10.19
CA TYR A 252 -11.74 14.77 11.40
C TYR A 252 -12.83 15.59 12.11
N GLN A 253 -13.85 16.07 11.39
CA GLN A 253 -15.00 16.73 12.00
C GLN A 253 -15.95 15.74 12.71
N TYR A 254 -16.23 14.59 12.09
CA TYR A 254 -17.29 13.68 12.54
C TYR A 254 -16.81 12.33 13.08
N GLN A 255 -15.50 12.08 13.02
CA GLN A 255 -14.83 10.85 13.46
C GLN A 255 -15.39 9.58 12.77
N LYS A 256 -15.89 9.74 11.54
CA LYS A 256 -16.46 8.67 10.72
C LYS A 256 -16.35 9.01 9.23
N PHE A 257 -16.17 8.00 8.40
CA PHE A 257 -16.38 8.12 6.96
C PHE A 257 -17.86 7.99 6.63
N GLU A 258 -18.34 8.78 5.69
CA GLU A 258 -19.66 8.58 5.10
C GLU A 258 -19.60 7.40 4.12
N SER A 259 -20.59 6.53 4.21
CA SER A 259 -20.91 5.64 3.10
C SER A 259 -21.75 6.41 2.10
N GLY A 260 -21.42 6.37 0.80
CA GLY A 260 -22.32 6.87 -0.23
C GLY A 260 -23.69 6.16 -0.16
N GLU A 261 -24.69 6.65 -0.89
CA GLU A 261 -25.99 5.97 -0.97
C GLU A 261 -25.78 4.49 -1.35
N GLY A 262 -26.19 3.58 -0.46
CA GLY A 262 -26.01 2.13 -0.62
C GLY A 262 -24.69 1.54 -0.12
N GLY A 263 -23.76 2.32 0.43
CA GLY A 263 -22.52 1.81 0.98
C GLY A 263 -22.74 1.08 2.32
N ALA A 264 -22.29 -0.17 2.40
CA ALA A 264 -22.35 -0.97 3.63
C ALA A 264 -21.31 -0.47 4.64
N ARG A 265 -21.74 -0.23 5.88
CA ARG A 265 -20.85 -0.01 7.02
C ARG A 265 -20.76 -1.30 7.83
N GLU A 266 -19.56 -1.84 7.93
CA GLU A 266 -19.28 -3.01 8.75
C GLU A 266 -18.25 -2.66 9.83
N VAL A 267 -18.53 -3.05 11.07
CA VAL A 267 -17.56 -2.96 12.16
C VAL A 267 -17.04 -4.37 12.37
N VAL A 268 -15.81 -4.61 11.91
CA VAL A 268 -15.16 -5.91 12.05
C VAL A 268 -14.35 -5.89 13.35
N PRO A 269 -14.78 -6.60 14.42
CA PRO A 269 -13.95 -6.73 15.60
C PRO A 269 -12.70 -7.51 15.21
N ILE A 270 -11.52 -6.93 15.43
CA ILE A 270 -10.27 -7.62 15.13
C ILE A 270 -10.15 -8.84 16.04
N ARG A 271 -10.34 -10.01 15.43
CA ARG A 271 -10.15 -11.32 16.06
C ARG A 271 -8.99 -12.02 15.39
N GLN A 272 -8.25 -12.78 16.19
CA GLN A 272 -7.24 -13.69 15.68
C GLN A 272 -7.96 -14.83 14.95
N THR A 273 -7.87 -14.85 13.61
CA THR A 273 -8.48 -15.90 12.80
C THR A 273 -7.63 -17.17 12.79
N LYS A 274 -6.30 -17.03 12.79
CA LYS A 274 -5.34 -18.15 12.85
C LYS A 274 -4.08 -17.74 13.63
N TRP A 275 -3.46 -18.71 14.31
CA TRP A 275 -2.31 -18.47 15.18
C TRP A 275 -1.04 -18.01 14.46
N TYR A 276 -0.81 -18.50 13.23
CA TYR A 276 0.35 -18.13 12.43
C TYR A 276 0.24 -16.74 11.77
N HIS A 277 -0.91 -16.07 11.84
CA HIS A 277 -0.98 -14.66 11.45
C HIS A 277 -0.07 -13.81 12.33
N TRP A 278 0.11 -14.12 13.61
CA TRP A 278 1.10 -13.42 14.42
C TRP A 278 2.53 -13.66 13.95
N ILE A 279 2.87 -14.87 13.52
CA ILE A 279 4.21 -15.19 12.99
C ILE A 279 4.47 -14.53 11.65
N SER A 280 3.45 -14.18 10.87
CA SER A 280 3.61 -13.42 9.62
C SER A 280 3.58 -11.90 9.86
N ALA A 281 2.82 -11.43 10.86
CA ALA A 281 2.81 -10.04 11.34
C ALA A 281 4.15 -9.65 11.95
N PHE A 282 4.62 -10.54 12.81
CA PHE A 282 5.98 -10.58 13.32
C PHE A 282 6.89 -11.35 12.35
N GLY A 283 6.49 -11.75 11.15
CA GLY A 283 7.39 -12.48 10.24
C GLY A 283 8.34 -11.52 9.55
N GLY A 284 7.78 -10.39 9.13
CA GLY A 284 8.55 -9.18 8.84
C GLY A 284 8.93 -8.38 10.10
N GLY A 285 8.84 -8.95 11.32
CA GLY A 285 8.92 -8.21 12.60
C GLY A 285 9.58 -8.96 13.80
N GLY A 286 9.95 -10.23 13.65
CA GLY A 286 9.97 -11.19 14.75
C GLY A 286 11.35 -11.50 15.25
N MET A 287 12.35 -11.38 14.37
CA MET A 287 13.73 -11.28 14.86
C MET A 287 13.93 -10.02 15.72
N GLY A 288 13.11 -8.98 15.51
CA GLY A 288 13.18 -7.73 16.26
C GLY A 288 12.63 -7.85 17.66
N THR A 289 11.47 -8.46 17.82
CA THR A 289 10.86 -8.68 19.15
C THR A 289 11.62 -9.73 19.95
N ALA A 290 12.15 -10.79 19.31
CA ALA A 290 13.04 -11.73 19.98
C ALA A 290 14.38 -11.08 20.40
N ALA A 291 14.96 -10.21 19.56
CA ALA A 291 16.16 -9.46 19.91
C ALA A 291 15.90 -8.41 21.00
N VAL A 292 14.81 -7.67 20.94
CA VAL A 292 14.44 -6.67 21.95
C VAL A 292 14.07 -7.34 23.28
N ALA A 293 13.33 -8.46 23.25
CA ALA A 293 13.08 -9.26 24.44
C ALA A 293 14.38 -9.88 24.98
N GLY A 294 15.27 -10.36 24.10
CA GLY A 294 16.58 -10.89 24.48
C GLY A 294 17.49 -9.84 25.12
N ILE A 295 17.52 -8.61 24.59
CA ILE A 295 18.28 -7.48 25.15
C ILE A 295 17.69 -7.03 26.49
N ALA A 296 16.36 -6.94 26.60
CA ALA A 296 15.69 -6.58 27.84
C ALA A 296 15.95 -7.63 28.95
N VAL A 297 15.89 -8.92 28.61
CA VAL A 297 16.21 -10.02 29.53
C VAL A 297 17.69 -9.99 29.91
N TRP A 298 18.60 -9.74 28.98
CA TRP A 298 20.04 -9.61 29.26
C TRP A 298 20.36 -8.43 30.19
N GLN A 299 19.74 -7.27 29.98
CA GLN A 299 19.91 -6.10 30.85
C GLN A 299 19.43 -6.37 32.27
N VAL A 300 18.28 -7.02 32.44
CA VAL A 300 17.75 -7.41 33.75
C VAL A 300 18.68 -8.40 34.45
N ILE A 301 19.21 -9.39 33.73
CA ILE A 301 20.17 -10.35 34.30
C ILE A 301 21.49 -9.67 34.69
N SER A 302 22.01 -8.75 33.87
CA SER A 302 23.27 -8.03 34.13
C SER A 302 23.21 -7.03 35.29
N HIS A 303 22.01 -6.61 35.71
CA HIS A 303 21.81 -5.77 36.89
C HIS A 303 21.52 -6.56 38.17
N LEU A 304 21.29 -7.88 38.05
CA LEU A 304 21.08 -8.79 39.18
C LEU A 304 22.33 -9.61 39.54
N SER A 305 23.38 -9.54 38.72
CA SER A 305 24.73 -10.09 38.95
C SER A 305 25.71 -9.02 39.41
#